data_AF-X1B9M8-F1
#
_entry.id   AF-X1B9M8-F1
#
_cell.length_a   1.000
_cell.length_b   1.000
_cell.length_c   1.000
_cell.angle_alpha   90.00
_cell.angle_beta   90.00
_cell.angle_gamma   90.00
#
_symmetry.space_group_name_H-M   'P 1'
#
loop_
_entity.id
_entity.type
_entity.pdbx_description
1 polymer ?
#
loop_
_entity_poly.entity_id
_entity_poly.type
_entity_poly.pdbx_seq_one_letter_code
_entity_poly.pdbx_strand_id
1 'polypeptide(L)'
;VLKDYLRSETKIEGFKKEEPRYEIPIESLREAVINAVAHRNYQLPSQIRIFIFDNRIEVKSPGKLPNTVTIENIKLGYPLHRNPLMVSFLTKEHRMTEIGTGIPRMIRILKEHTGREPDFDNERDQEFIVRIWK
;
A
#
# COMPACT_ATOMS: atom_id res chain seq x y z
N VAL A 1 -2.08 7.61 13.81
CA VAL A 1 -3.45 7.28 13.38
C VAL A 1 -3.55 5.84 12.90
N LEU A 2 -3.16 5.46 11.68
CA LEU A 2 -3.36 4.06 11.22
C LEU A 2 -2.56 3.02 12.00
N LYS A 3 -1.31 3.33 12.38
CA LYS A 3 -0.47 2.45 13.19
C LYS A 3 -1.07 2.12 14.57
N ASP A 4 -1.96 2.97 15.08
CA ASP A 4 -2.56 2.82 16.40
C ASP A 4 -3.65 1.73 16.40
N TYR A 5 -4.09 1.30 15.20
CA TYR A 5 -5.00 0.16 14.99
C TYR A 5 -4.27 -1.16 14.71
N LEU A 6 -2.93 -1.14 14.71
CA LEU A 6 -2.12 -2.32 14.48
C LEU A 6 -1.67 -2.90 15.81
N ARG A 7 -1.71 -4.23 15.92
CA ARG A 7 -1.06 -4.93 17.04
C ARG A 7 0.45 -4.74 16.93
N SER A 8 1.11 -4.51 18.07
CA SER A 8 2.57 -4.44 18.13
C SER A 8 3.09 -5.12 19.38
N GLU A 9 4.18 -5.85 19.22
CA GLU A 9 4.96 -6.38 20.33
C GLU A 9 6.12 -5.43 20.62
N THR A 10 6.37 -5.16 21.91
CA THR A 10 7.55 -4.41 22.33
C THR A 10 8.39 -5.30 23.23
N LYS A 11 9.62 -5.59 22.81
CA LYS A 11 10.58 -6.30 23.64
C LYS A 11 11.34 -5.30 24.51
N ILE A 12 11.51 -5.64 25.79
CA ILE A 12 12.31 -4.85 26.74
C ILE A 12 13.49 -5.72 27.16
N GLU A 13 14.71 -5.29 26.82
CA GLU A 13 15.94 -5.94 27.27
C GLU A 13 16.70 -4.99 28.20
N GLY A 14 16.76 -5.35 29.49
CA GLY A 14 17.32 -4.49 30.53
C GLY A 14 16.60 -3.14 30.63
N PHE A 15 17.32 -2.05 30.38
CA PHE A 15 16.78 -0.69 30.33
C PHE A 15 16.52 -0.18 28.90
N LYS A 16 16.76 -1.01 27.87
CA LYS A 16 16.55 -0.63 26.47
C LYS A 16 15.21 -1.18 25.98
N LYS A 17 14.30 -0.26 25.66
CA LYS A 17 13.04 -0.57 24.98
C LYS A 17 13.31 -0.63 23.49
N GLU A 18 13.09 -1.79 22.87
CA GLU A 18 13.17 -1.91 21.42
C GLU A 18 11.99 -1.19 20.74
N GLU A 19 12.15 -0.88 19.45
CA GLU A 19 11.05 -0.33 18.66
C GLU A 19 9.90 -1.35 18.56
N PRO A 20 8.64 -0.88 18.61
CA PRO A 20 7.49 -1.77 18.51
C PRO A 20 7.47 -2.49 17.16
N ARG A 21 7.47 -3.83 17.19
CA ARG A 21 7.30 -4.67 16.01
C ARG A 21 5.80 -4.84 15.74
N TYR A 22 5.31 -4.16 14.72
CA TYR A 22 3.90 -4.23 14.30
C TYR A 22 3.59 -5.56 13.60
N GLU A 23 2.33 -5.99 13.62
CA GLU A 23 1.85 -7.19 12.92
C GLU A 23 2.06 -7.14 11.39
N ILE A 24 2.19 -5.94 10.82
CA ILE A 24 2.61 -5.72 9.44
C ILE A 24 3.66 -4.59 9.35
N PRO A 25 4.49 -4.55 8.31
CA PRO A 25 5.40 -3.44 8.08
C PRO A 25 4.63 -2.13 7.82
N ILE A 26 4.97 -1.07 8.56
CA ILE A 26 4.34 0.24 8.41
C ILE A 26 4.62 0.81 7.01
N GLU A 27 5.78 0.50 6.47
CA GLU A 27 6.22 0.87 5.13
C GLU A 27 5.28 0.30 4.06
N SER A 28 4.84 -0.95 4.22
CA SER A 28 3.93 -1.61 3.29
C SER A 28 2.55 -0.96 3.31
N LEU A 29 2.01 -0.67 4.50
CA LEU A 29 0.75 0.06 4.63
C LEU A 29 0.85 1.48 4.04
N ARG A 30 1.96 2.18 4.32
CA ARG A 30 2.24 3.52 3.79
C ARG A 30 2.26 3.52 2.27
N GLU A 31 2.95 2.56 1.66
CA GLU A 31 3.04 2.42 0.20
C GLU A 31 1.66 2.18 -0.42
N ALA A 32 0.85 1.27 0.15
CA ALA A 32 -0.50 1.00 -0.34
C ALA A 32 -1.40 2.25 -0.30
N VAL A 33 -1.35 3.02 0.80
CA VAL A 33 -2.15 4.25 0.95
C VAL A 33 -1.67 5.35 0.00
N ILE A 34 -0.37 5.52 -0.18
CA ILE A 34 0.18 6.54 -1.09
C ILE A 34 -0.16 6.20 -2.53
N ASN A 35 -0.04 4.94 -2.94
CA ASN A 35 -0.44 4.51 -4.27
C ASN A 35 -1.95 4.67 -4.49
N ALA A 36 -2.78 4.42 -3.47
CA ALA A 36 -4.21 4.69 -3.55
C ALA A 36 -4.49 6.18 -3.83
N VAL A 37 -3.77 7.11 -3.19
CA VAL A 37 -3.90 8.57 -3.43
C VAL A 37 -3.36 8.96 -4.81
N ALA A 38 -2.18 8.47 -5.18
CA ALA A 38 -1.52 8.84 -6.43
C ALA A 38 -2.31 8.38 -7.67
N HIS A 39 -2.91 7.19 -7.60
CA HIS A 39 -3.55 6.53 -8.74
C HIS A 39 -5.09 6.55 -8.71
N ARG A 40 -5.71 7.16 -7.68
CA ARG A 40 -7.17 7.33 -7.57
C ARG A 40 -7.76 7.91 -8.86
N ASN A 41 -8.88 7.36 -9.31
CA ASN A 41 -9.71 8.04 -10.30
C ASN A 41 -10.44 9.22 -9.65
N TYR A 42 -9.92 10.43 -9.85
CA TYR A 42 -10.49 11.65 -9.28
C TYR A 42 -11.81 12.10 -9.92
N GLN A 43 -12.24 11.45 -11.01
CA GLN A 43 -13.55 11.68 -11.63
C GLN A 43 -14.68 10.94 -10.89
N LEU A 44 -14.36 9.93 -10.08
CA LEU A 44 -15.34 9.18 -9.31
C LEU A 44 -15.59 9.88 -7.95
N PRO A 45 -16.85 9.94 -7.48
CA PRO A 45 -17.19 10.56 -6.19
C PRO A 45 -16.81 9.68 -4.98
N SER A 46 -16.48 8.40 -5.19
CA SER A 46 -16.14 7.45 -4.12
C SER A 46 -14.82 7.81 -3.42
N GLN A 47 -14.67 7.49 -2.13
CA GLN A 47 -13.47 7.79 -1.35
C GLN A 47 -12.49 6.60 -1.35
N ILE A 48 -11.23 6.87 -0.99
CA ILE A 48 -10.31 5.79 -0.60
C ILE A 48 -10.80 5.23 0.73
N ARG A 49 -10.96 3.92 0.83
CA ARG A 49 -11.48 3.25 2.03
C ARG A 49 -10.44 2.27 2.54
N ILE A 50 -10.22 2.28 3.86
CA ILE A 50 -9.29 1.37 4.53
C ILE A 50 -10.09 0.53 5.51
N PHE A 51 -10.04 -0.79 5.33
CA PHE A 51 -10.69 -1.76 6.20
C PHE A 51 -9.62 -2.54 6.95
N ILE A 52 -9.74 -2.61 8.28
CA ILE A 52 -8.81 -3.33 9.14
C ILE A 52 -9.57 -4.54 9.68
N PHE A 53 -9.13 -5.73 9.30
CA PHE A 53 -9.67 -7.01 9.77
C PHE A 53 -8.67 -7.69 10.69
N ASP A 54 -9.11 -8.76 11.36
CA ASP A 54 -8.24 -9.55 12.23
C ASP A 54 -7.07 -10.19 11.48
N ASN A 55 -7.26 -10.56 10.21
CA ASN A 55 -6.27 -11.28 9.41
C ASN A 55 -5.63 -10.47 8.26
N ARG A 56 -6.15 -9.26 7.97
CA ARG A 56 -5.66 -8.44 6.85
C ARG A 56 -6.08 -6.98 6.97
N ILE A 57 -5.48 -6.14 6.13
CA ILE A 57 -5.92 -4.77 5.86
C ILE A 57 -6.25 -4.66 4.38
N GLU A 58 -7.37 -4.03 4.05
CA GLU A 58 -7.74 -3.74 2.67
C GLU A 58 -7.71 -2.23 2.42
N VAL A 59 -6.93 -1.80 1.42
CA VAL A 59 -6.95 -0.43 0.90
C VAL A 59 -7.69 -0.45 -0.43
N LYS A 60 -8.88 0.15 -0.48
CA LYS A 60 -9.71 0.27 -1.69
C LYS A 60 -9.60 1.66 -2.27
N SER A 61 -9.17 1.77 -3.52
CA SER A 61 -9.08 3.02 -4.26
C SER A 61 -10.08 3.07 -5.41
N PRO A 62 -10.78 4.20 -5.63
CA PRO A 62 -11.68 4.36 -6.77
C PRO A 62 -10.97 4.26 -8.11
N GLY A 63 -11.57 3.50 -9.02
CA GLY A 63 -11.12 3.29 -10.39
C GLY A 63 -10.25 2.05 -10.56
N LYS A 64 -10.40 1.39 -11.71
CA LYS A 64 -9.59 0.23 -12.10
C LYS A 64 -8.22 0.65 -12.64
N LEU A 65 -7.31 -0.31 -12.78
CA LEU A 65 -6.10 -0.16 -13.59
C LEU A 65 -6.48 0.21 -15.04
N PRO A 66 -5.71 1.08 -15.72
CA PRO A 66 -5.88 1.34 -17.15
C PRO A 66 -5.74 0.05 -17.98
N ASN A 67 -6.39 -0.01 -19.15
CA ASN A 67 -6.45 -1.22 -19.99
C ASN A 67 -5.07 -1.76 -20.42
N THR A 68 -4.02 -0.94 -20.38
CA THR A 68 -2.64 -1.33 -20.71
C THR A 68 -1.85 -1.87 -19.52
N VAL A 69 -2.45 -1.91 -18.32
CA VAL A 69 -1.76 -2.26 -17.07
C VAL A 69 -2.43 -3.47 -16.44
N THR A 70 -1.64 -4.51 -16.16
CA THR A 70 -2.07 -5.72 -15.45
C THR A 70 -1.49 -5.78 -14.05
N ILE A 71 -2.02 -6.67 -13.21
CA ILE A 71 -1.50 -6.91 -11.86
C ILE A 71 -0.05 -7.41 -11.93
N GLU A 72 0.27 -8.29 -12.88
CA GLU A 72 1.61 -8.82 -13.09
C GLU A 72 2.59 -7.70 -13.42
N ASN A 73 2.19 -6.78 -14.31
CA ASN A 73 3.04 -5.67 -14.71
C ASN A 73 3.33 -4.69 -13.56
N ILE A 74 2.34 -4.37 -12.71
CA ILE A 74 2.60 -3.50 -11.54
C ILE A 74 3.49 -4.19 -10.50
N LYS A 75 3.41 -5.52 -10.35
CA LYS A 75 4.31 -6.29 -9.48
C LYS A 75 5.76 -6.22 -9.97
N LEU A 76 5.97 -6.05 -11.27
CA LEU A 76 7.29 -5.84 -11.90
C LEU A 76 7.72 -4.36 -11.94
N GLY A 77 6.91 -3.44 -11.41
CA GLY A 77 7.26 -2.03 -11.35
C GLY A 77 6.91 -1.23 -12.60
N TYR A 78 5.89 -1.64 -13.37
CA TYR A 78 5.47 -0.92 -14.57
C TYR A 78 5.10 0.56 -14.28
N PRO A 79 5.78 1.54 -14.89
CA PRO A 79 5.70 2.94 -14.50
C PRO A 79 4.58 3.65 -15.25
N LEU A 80 3.31 3.42 -14.88
CA LEU A 80 2.19 4.14 -15.49
C LEU A 80 1.39 4.95 -14.48
N HIS A 81 1.19 6.23 -14.78
CA HIS A 81 0.53 7.19 -13.91
C HIS A 81 -0.72 7.73 -14.60
N ARG A 82 -1.86 7.70 -13.90
CA ARG A 82 -3.08 8.35 -14.38
C ARG A 82 -2.99 9.88 -14.29
N ASN A 83 -2.36 10.38 -13.22
CA ASN A 83 -2.22 11.80 -12.96
C ASN A 83 -0.74 12.15 -12.69
N PRO A 84 0.01 12.60 -13.72
CA PRO A 84 1.41 12.97 -13.57
C PRO A 84 1.65 14.11 -12.57
N LEU A 85 0.70 15.04 -12.43
CA LEU A 85 0.83 16.16 -11.47
C LEU A 85 0.77 15.65 -10.03
N MET A 86 -0.14 14.72 -9.72
CA MET A 86 -0.24 14.11 -8.39
C MET A 86 1.02 13.32 -8.04
N VAL A 87 1.54 12.52 -8.99
CA VAL A 87 2.79 11.78 -8.78
C VAL A 87 3.95 12.74 -8.57
N SER A 88 4.10 13.75 -9.43
CA SER A 88 5.17 14.75 -9.31
C SER A 88 5.14 15.47 -7.96
N PHE A 89 3.95 15.86 -7.50
CA PHE A 89 3.77 16.47 -6.18
C PHE A 89 4.20 15.52 -5.05
N LEU A 90 3.69 14.29 -5.04
CA LEU A 90 4.01 13.32 -3.98
C LEU A 90 5.50 12.91 -3.96
N THR A 91 6.15 12.89 -5.12
CA THR A 91 7.60 12.65 -5.22
C THR A 91 8.40 13.84 -4.68
N LYS A 92 8.03 15.09 -5.03
CA LYS A 92 8.69 16.30 -4.51
C LYS A 92 8.55 16.42 -2.98
N GLU A 93 7.42 16.00 -2.44
CA GLU A 93 7.17 15.96 -0.99
C GLU A 93 7.79 14.73 -0.30
N HIS A 94 8.65 13.95 -1.00
CA HIS A 94 9.31 12.75 -0.46
C HIS A 94 8.35 11.69 0.10
N ARG A 95 7.09 11.71 -0.35
CA ARG A 95 6.06 10.76 0.08
C ARG A 95 6.08 9.51 -0.79
N MET A 96 6.26 9.68 -2.10
CA MET A 96 6.36 8.57 -3.06
C MET A 96 7.83 8.35 -3.44
N THR A 97 8.27 7.08 -3.46
CA THR A 97 9.62 6.71 -3.89
C THR A 97 9.79 6.75 -5.41
N GLU A 98 11.00 6.46 -5.88
CA GLU A 98 11.33 6.30 -7.29
C GLU A 98 10.27 5.49 -8.06
N ILE A 99 9.92 6.00 -9.22
CA ILE A 99 8.90 5.46 -10.12
C ILE A 99 9.18 3.97 -10.37
N GLY A 100 8.17 3.12 -10.17
CA GLY A 100 8.26 1.68 -10.43
C GLY A 100 8.84 0.83 -9.29
N THR A 101 9.45 1.42 -8.25
CA THR A 101 10.07 0.65 -7.16
C THR A 101 9.14 0.36 -5.98
N GLY A 102 8.06 1.13 -5.84
CA GLY A 102 7.18 1.11 -4.67
C GLY A 102 6.49 -0.23 -4.43
N ILE A 103 5.76 -0.74 -5.42
CA ILE A 103 5.04 -2.01 -5.34
C ILE A 103 5.99 -3.21 -5.13
N PRO A 104 7.07 -3.38 -5.94
CA PRO A 104 8.05 -4.46 -5.70
C PRO A 104 8.63 -4.44 -4.28
N ARG A 105 8.98 -3.25 -3.78
CA ARG A 105 9.50 -3.08 -2.42
C ARG A 105 8.47 -3.47 -1.36
N MET A 106 7.22 -3.02 -1.50
CA MET A 106 6.14 -3.37 -0.58
C MET A 106 5.91 -4.89 -0.51
N ILE A 107 5.92 -5.57 -1.65
CA ILE A 107 5.77 -7.03 -1.73
C ILE A 107 6.92 -7.71 -0.99
N ARG A 108 8.17 -7.29 -1.24
CA ARG A 108 9.36 -7.85 -0.59
C ARG A 108 9.28 -7.71 0.92
N ILE A 109 9.09 -6.48 1.42
CA ILE A 109 9.07 -6.19 2.85
C ILE A 109 7.93 -6.94 3.55
N LEU A 110 6.74 -7.00 2.94
CA LEU A 110 5.62 -7.74 3.52
C LEU A 110 5.91 -9.24 3.61
N LYS A 111 6.48 -9.82 2.55
CA LYS A 111 6.84 -11.24 2.49
C LYS A 111 7.91 -11.60 3.51
N GLU A 112 8.93 -10.75 3.68
CA GLU A 112 9.97 -10.93 4.68
C GLU A 112 9.41 -10.88 6.11
N HIS A 113 8.38 -10.06 6.36
CA HIS A 113 7.83 -9.87 7.70
C HIS A 113 6.75 -10.89 8.09
N THR A 114 5.87 -11.25 7.16
CA THR A 114 4.67 -12.09 7.41
C THR A 114 4.71 -13.46 6.74
N GLY A 115 5.66 -13.68 5.83
CA GLY A 115 5.68 -14.85 4.95
C GLY A 115 4.64 -14.82 3.82
N ARG A 116 3.87 -13.73 3.71
CA ARG A 116 2.78 -13.59 2.73
C ARG A 116 3.01 -12.39 1.81
N GLU A 117 2.56 -12.52 0.57
CA GLU A 117 2.53 -11.41 -0.39
C GLU A 117 1.17 -10.69 -0.31
N PRO A 118 1.09 -9.41 -0.70
CA PRO A 118 -0.19 -8.73 -0.81
C PRO A 118 -0.97 -9.22 -2.03
N ASP A 119 -2.29 -9.25 -1.92
CA ASP A 119 -3.18 -9.50 -3.06
C ASP A 119 -3.63 -8.18 -3.68
N PHE A 120 -3.74 -8.19 -5.00
CA PHE A 120 -4.28 -7.08 -5.78
C PHE A 120 -5.54 -7.55 -6.50
N ASP A 121 -6.56 -6.72 -6.53
CA ASP A 121 -7.82 -7.01 -7.21
C ASP A 121 -8.29 -5.76 -7.96
N ASN A 122 -8.69 -5.97 -9.20
CA ASN A 122 -9.04 -4.93 -10.17
C ASN A 122 -10.32 -5.26 -10.96
N GLU A 123 -10.99 -6.36 -10.62
CA GLU A 123 -12.07 -6.89 -11.46
C GLU A 123 -13.44 -6.38 -11.03
N ARG A 124 -13.61 -6.09 -9.74
CA ARG A 124 -14.91 -5.79 -9.12
C ARG A 124 -15.12 -4.27 -8.90
N ASP A 125 -16.38 -3.85 -8.97
CA ASP A 125 -16.91 -2.59 -8.44
C ASP A 125 -16.26 -1.26 -8.87
N GLN A 126 -15.56 -1.22 -10.01
CA GLN A 126 -14.81 -0.03 -10.45
C GLN A 126 -13.78 0.43 -9.40
N GLU A 127 -13.16 -0.51 -8.68
CA GLU A 127 -12.16 -0.23 -7.65
C GLU A 127 -10.89 -1.04 -7.87
N PHE A 128 -9.78 -0.49 -7.38
CA PHE A 128 -8.53 -1.21 -7.20
C PHE A 128 -8.34 -1.48 -5.71
N ILE A 129 -8.10 -2.74 -5.35
CA ILE A 129 -8.01 -3.20 -3.97
C ILE A 129 -6.62 -3.79 -3.72
N VAL A 130 -5.97 -3.35 -2.65
CA VAL A 130 -4.75 -3.96 -2.11
C VAL A 130 -5.09 -4.63 -0.80
N ARG A 131 -4.83 -5.93 -0.66
CA ARG A 131 -5.01 -6.69 0.58
C ARG A 131 -3.63 -7.03 1.17
N ILE A 132 -3.36 -6.53 2.37
CA ILE A 132 -2.13 -6.75 3.13
C ILE A 132 -2.46 -7.78 4.22
N TRP A 133 -1.91 -8.98 4.11
CA TRP A 133 -2.10 -10.03 5.10
C TRP A 133 -1.21 -9.81 6.32
N LYS A 134 -1.77 -10.10 7.49
CA LYS A 134 -1.06 -10.14 8.78
C LYS A 134 -0.41 -11.51 8.97
#